data_AF-A0A261GFE3-F1
#
_entry.id   AF-A0A261GFE3-F1
#
_cell.length_a   1.000
_cell.length_b   1.000
_cell.length_c   1.000
_cell.angle_alpha   90.00
_cell.angle_beta   90.00
_cell.angle_gamma   90.00
#
_symmetry.space_group_name_H-M   'P 1'
#
loop_
_entity.id
_entity.type
_entity.pdbx_description
1 polymer ?
#
loop_
_entity_poly.entity_id
_entity_poly.type
_entity_poly.pdbx_seq_one_letter_code
_entity_poly.pdbx_strand_id
1 'polypeptide(L)'
;AVADRLGVRMVQPAQRLAGAAQDLGEGRLGTRVPEEGPTELRSAAVAFNSMADQVVQLLAHERELAADLSHRLRTPLTVLRLNAASLGEGPAAEQTRAAVEQLEHEVDTIIRTAREQAQTQGGQAEAGCDVSEVIRERMGFWSALAEDEGREVRLAGVDRTARIPVARPELAAALDALLG
;
A
#
# COMPACT_ATOMS: atom_id res chain seq x y z
N ALA A 1 0.55 -31.51 41.85
CA ALA A 1 1.80 -30.73 41.61
C ALA A 1 2.40 -30.94 40.20
N VAL A 2 2.47 -32.16 39.65
CA VAL A 2 2.99 -32.39 38.28
C VAL A 2 1.95 -32.08 37.19
N ALA A 3 0.68 -32.44 37.42
CA ALA A 3 -0.43 -32.15 36.51
C ALA A 3 -0.66 -30.64 36.30
N ASP A 4 -0.54 -29.82 37.35
CA ASP A 4 -0.62 -28.35 37.24
C ASP A 4 0.49 -27.75 36.38
N ARG A 5 1.74 -28.24 36.53
CA ARG A 5 2.88 -27.75 35.73
C ARG A 5 2.79 -28.15 34.26
N LEU A 6 2.25 -29.33 33.97
CA LEU A 6 1.94 -29.78 32.60
C LEU A 6 0.80 -28.97 31.99
N GLY A 7 -0.26 -28.72 32.75
CA GLY A 7 -1.37 -27.86 32.36
C GLY A 7 -0.88 -26.46 31.96
N VAL A 8 -0.07 -25.80 32.80
CA VAL A 8 0.46 -24.46 32.47
C VAL A 8 1.39 -24.49 31.24
N ARG A 9 2.24 -25.52 31.08
CA ARG A 9 3.16 -25.63 29.94
C ARG A 9 2.49 -25.98 28.60
N MET A 10 1.24 -26.45 28.61
CA MET A 10 0.50 -26.77 27.39
C MET A 10 -0.61 -25.76 27.10
N VAL A 11 -1.35 -25.36 28.13
CA VAL A 11 -2.50 -24.45 27.99
C VAL A 11 -2.04 -23.04 27.64
N GLN A 12 -0.98 -22.52 28.28
CA GLN A 12 -0.53 -21.15 28.03
C GLN A 12 -0.01 -20.94 26.59
N PRO A 13 0.87 -21.79 26.03
CA PRO A 13 1.30 -21.62 24.64
C PRO A 13 0.15 -21.81 23.64
N ALA A 14 -0.78 -22.74 23.91
CA ALA A 14 -1.95 -22.94 23.06
C ALA A 14 -2.90 -21.72 23.06
N GLN A 15 -3.14 -21.11 24.22
CA GLN A 15 -3.92 -19.86 24.32
C GLN A 15 -3.25 -18.70 23.59
N ARG A 16 -1.92 -18.58 23.67
CA ARG A 16 -1.17 -17.58 22.90
C ARG A 16 -1.32 -17.78 21.40
N LEU A 17 -1.25 -19.03 20.92
CA LEU A 17 -1.45 -19.35 19.50
C LEU A 17 -2.87 -18.97 19.03
N ALA A 18 -3.89 -19.29 19.82
CA ALA A 18 -5.28 -18.92 19.52
C ALA A 18 -5.47 -17.40 19.48
N GLY A 19 -4.92 -16.68 20.47
CA GLY A 19 -4.94 -15.22 20.49
C GLY A 19 -4.23 -14.63 19.28
N ALA A 20 -3.04 -15.14 18.94
CA ALA A 20 -2.29 -14.67 17.79
C ALA A 20 -3.01 -14.90 16.46
N ALA A 21 -3.73 -16.01 16.32
CA ALA A 21 -4.56 -16.26 15.14
C ALA A 21 -5.73 -15.28 15.02
N GLN A 22 -6.36 -14.93 16.15
CA GLN A 22 -7.42 -13.93 16.17
C GLN A 22 -6.87 -12.53 15.87
N ASP A 23 -5.74 -12.17 16.47
CA ASP A 23 -5.00 -10.94 16.20
C ASP A 23 -4.65 -10.79 14.72
N LEU A 24 -4.13 -11.87 14.10
CA LEU A 24 -3.83 -11.90 12.68
C LEU A 24 -5.09 -11.74 11.83
N GLY A 25 -6.20 -12.38 12.22
CA GLY A 25 -7.50 -12.22 11.57
C GLY A 25 -8.10 -10.82 11.70
N GLU A 26 -7.75 -10.08 12.75
CA GLU A 26 -8.10 -8.67 12.96
C GLU A 26 -7.12 -7.69 12.28
N GLY A 27 -6.13 -8.21 11.53
CA GLY A 27 -5.18 -7.40 10.77
C GLY A 27 -3.92 -7.00 11.53
N ARG A 28 -3.65 -7.54 12.73
CA ARG A 28 -2.35 -7.35 13.42
C ARG A 28 -1.28 -8.23 12.78
N LEU A 29 -0.83 -7.85 11.58
CA LEU A 29 0.07 -8.67 10.76
C LEU A 29 1.48 -8.89 11.34
N GLY A 30 1.90 -8.02 12.27
CA GLY A 30 3.17 -8.16 13.01
C GLY A 30 3.14 -9.22 14.11
N THR A 31 1.98 -9.80 14.42
CA THR A 31 1.83 -10.76 15.52
C THR A 31 2.60 -12.04 15.26
N ARG A 32 3.49 -12.40 16.18
CA ARG A 32 4.25 -13.65 16.17
C ARG A 32 4.14 -14.34 17.52
N VAL A 33 4.24 -15.66 17.52
CA VAL A 33 4.21 -16.46 18.75
C VAL A 33 5.60 -17.00 19.10
N PRO A 34 5.98 -17.04 20.40
CA PRO A 34 7.20 -17.71 20.83
C PRO A 34 7.16 -19.20 20.52
N GLU A 35 8.28 -19.74 20.04
CA GLU A 35 8.46 -21.15 19.69
C GLU A 35 8.78 -22.01 20.93
N GLU A 36 7.91 -21.93 21.93
CA GLU A 36 8.09 -22.53 23.26
C GLU A 36 7.13 -23.69 23.51
N GLY A 37 7.48 -24.54 24.48
CA GLY A 37 6.65 -25.67 24.91
C GLY A 37 7.06 -27.02 24.30
N PRO A 38 6.17 -28.02 24.40
CA PRO A 38 6.34 -29.34 23.79
C PRO A 38 6.57 -29.25 22.28
N THR A 39 7.16 -30.29 21.71
CA THR A 39 7.55 -30.37 20.30
C THR A 39 6.41 -30.04 19.35
N GLU A 40 5.20 -30.49 19.66
CA GLU A 40 3.98 -30.28 18.87
C GLU A 40 3.57 -28.79 18.85
N LEU A 41 3.59 -28.14 20.02
CA LEU A 41 3.25 -26.70 20.12
C LEU A 41 4.32 -25.82 19.50
N ARG A 42 5.60 -26.20 19.63
CA ARG A 42 6.69 -25.51 18.93
C ARG A 42 6.52 -25.60 17.41
N SER A 43 6.18 -26.79 16.91
CA SER A 43 5.96 -27.00 15.47
C SER A 43 4.76 -26.17 14.96
N ALA A 44 3.68 -26.09 15.75
CA ALA A 44 2.54 -25.24 15.44
C ALA A 44 2.89 -23.74 15.46
N ALA A 45 3.72 -23.29 16.41
CA ALA A 45 4.22 -21.92 16.48
C ALA A 45 5.06 -21.54 15.24
N VAL A 46 5.98 -22.41 14.82
CA VAL A 46 6.77 -22.24 13.59
C VAL A 46 5.86 -22.15 12.36
N ALA A 47 4.91 -23.08 12.23
CA ALA A 47 3.97 -23.10 11.11
C ALA A 47 3.10 -21.82 11.07
N PHE A 48 2.62 -21.36 12.23
CA PHE A 48 1.86 -20.11 12.35
C PHE A 48 2.71 -18.90 11.92
N ASN A 49 3.93 -18.76 12.44
CA ASN A 49 4.81 -17.64 12.11
C ASN A 49 5.11 -17.62 10.60
N SER A 50 5.39 -18.78 9.99
CA SER A 50 5.59 -18.90 8.55
C SER A 50 4.34 -18.53 7.75
N MET A 51 3.14 -18.92 8.20
CA MET A 51 1.89 -18.52 7.57
C MET A 51 1.67 -17.01 7.67
N ALA A 52 1.94 -16.41 8.83
CA ALA A 52 1.82 -14.97 9.04
C ALA A 52 2.79 -14.19 8.13
N ASP A 53 4.02 -14.66 7.95
CA ASP A 53 4.98 -14.08 7.01
C ASP A 53 4.48 -14.17 5.56
N GLN A 54 3.91 -15.29 5.14
CA GLN A 54 3.35 -15.46 3.80
C GLN A 54 2.15 -14.51 3.55
N VAL A 55 1.28 -14.34 4.54
CA VAL A 55 0.16 -13.38 4.46
C VAL A 55 0.69 -11.96 4.27
N VAL A 56 1.71 -11.56 5.03
CA VAL A 56 2.35 -10.24 4.88
C VAL A 56 2.90 -10.05 3.46
N GLN A 57 3.58 -11.07 2.91
CA GLN A 57 4.12 -11.02 1.56
C GLN A 57 3.04 -10.92 0.48
N LEU A 58 1.96 -11.70 0.61
CA LEU A 58 0.82 -11.65 -0.31
C LEU A 58 0.17 -10.27 -0.34
N LEU A 59 -0.05 -9.67 0.83
CA LEU A 59 -0.63 -8.33 0.94
C LEU A 59 0.31 -7.25 0.41
N ALA A 60 1.62 -7.39 0.63
CA ALA A 60 2.60 -6.49 0.03
C ALA A 60 2.58 -6.58 -1.50
N HIS A 61 2.48 -7.79 -2.05
CA HIS A 61 2.39 -8.02 -3.49
C HIS A 61 1.10 -7.45 -4.09
N GLU A 62 -0.05 -7.65 -3.42
CA GLU A 62 -1.34 -7.08 -3.85
C GLU A 62 -1.29 -5.55 -3.95
N ARG A 63 -0.62 -4.88 -3.00
CA ARG A 63 -0.40 -3.42 -3.05
C ARG A 63 0.46 -2.99 -4.22
N GLU A 64 1.55 -3.70 -4.46
CA GLU A 64 2.45 -3.41 -5.56
C GLU A 64 1.75 -3.58 -6.91
N LEU A 65 0.97 -4.65 -7.06
CA LEU A 65 0.12 -4.87 -8.24
C LEU A 65 -0.90 -3.73 -8.42
N ALA A 66 -1.61 -3.33 -7.37
CA ALA A 66 -2.57 -2.22 -7.46
C ALA A 66 -1.88 -0.91 -7.89
N ALA A 67 -0.67 -0.63 -7.39
CA ALA A 67 0.12 0.52 -7.78
C ALA A 67 0.57 0.45 -9.25
N ASP A 68 1.15 -0.66 -9.70
CA ASP A 68 1.60 -0.87 -11.08
C ASP A 68 0.43 -0.76 -12.08
N LEU A 69 -0.71 -1.39 -11.77
CA LEU A 69 -1.92 -1.28 -12.59
C LEU A 69 -2.37 0.18 -12.73
N SER A 70 -2.30 0.96 -11.64
CA SER A 70 -2.64 2.39 -11.68
C SER A 70 -1.77 3.14 -12.69
N HIS A 71 -0.45 2.92 -12.64
CA HIS A 71 0.50 3.59 -13.54
C HIS A 71 0.30 3.17 -15.00
N ARG A 72 0.11 1.87 -15.23
CA ARG A 72 -0.11 1.31 -16.57
C ARG A 72 -1.41 1.76 -17.22
N LEU A 73 -2.45 2.05 -16.44
CA LEU A 73 -3.73 2.55 -16.96
C LEU A 73 -3.73 4.06 -17.22
N ARG A 74 -2.99 4.85 -16.44
CA ARG A 74 -2.89 6.30 -16.66
C ARG A 74 -2.32 6.65 -18.03
N THR A 75 -1.25 5.98 -18.45
CA THR A 75 -0.59 6.25 -19.74
C THR A 75 -1.55 6.14 -20.95
N PRO A 76 -2.25 5.01 -21.18
CA PRO A 76 -3.20 4.90 -22.28
C PRO A 76 -4.43 5.81 -22.11
N LEU A 77 -4.88 6.09 -20.89
CA LEU A 77 -5.95 7.07 -20.64
C LEU A 77 -5.55 8.48 -21.05
N THR A 78 -4.33 8.92 -20.70
CA THR A 78 -3.79 10.21 -21.12
C THR A 78 -3.74 10.31 -22.65
N VAL A 79 -3.27 9.25 -23.33
CA VAL A 79 -3.27 9.21 -24.80
C VAL A 79 -4.69 9.29 -25.36
N LEU A 80 -5.64 8.54 -24.79
CA LEU A 80 -7.04 8.57 -25.23
C LEU A 80 -7.66 9.97 -25.05
N ARG A 81 -7.36 10.65 -23.94
CA ARG A 81 -7.79 12.02 -23.66
C ARG A 81 -7.22 13.01 -24.68
N LEU A 82 -5.94 12.91 -25.00
CA LEU A 82 -5.28 13.76 -26.01
C LEU A 82 -5.90 13.55 -27.40
N ASN A 83 -6.16 12.29 -27.78
CA ASN A 83 -6.82 11.96 -29.03
C ASN A 83 -8.25 12.53 -29.08
N ALA A 84 -9.02 12.42 -27.99
CA ALA A 84 -10.36 12.98 -27.91
C ALA A 84 -10.36 14.52 -27.94
N ALA A 85 -9.38 15.16 -27.30
CA ALA A 85 -9.19 16.61 -27.37
C ALA A 85 -8.82 17.11 -28.77
N SER A 86 -8.16 16.26 -29.58
CA SER A 86 -7.80 16.56 -30.97
C SER A 86 -8.97 16.40 -31.95
N LEU A 87 -10.12 15.87 -31.50
CA LEU A 87 -11.33 15.84 -32.32
C LEU A 87 -11.81 17.27 -32.58
N GLY A 88 -12.27 17.53 -33.80
CA GLY A 88 -12.89 18.81 -34.16
C GLY A 88 -14.20 19.07 -33.40
N GLU A 89 -14.93 20.11 -33.78
CA GLU A 89 -16.22 20.43 -33.15
C GLU A 89 -17.37 19.58 -33.72
N GLY A 90 -18.34 19.26 -32.88
CA GLY A 90 -19.59 18.62 -33.29
C GLY A 90 -20.14 17.63 -32.25
N PRO A 91 -21.42 17.23 -32.37
CA PRO A 91 -22.09 16.42 -31.36
C PRO A 91 -21.39 15.09 -31.05
N ALA A 92 -20.82 14.44 -32.08
CA ALA A 92 -20.09 13.18 -31.92
C ALA A 92 -18.74 13.36 -31.21
N ALA A 93 -18.05 14.49 -31.46
CA ALA A 93 -16.79 14.81 -30.80
C ALA A 93 -17.01 15.12 -29.31
N GLU A 94 -18.02 15.94 -28.99
CA GLU A 94 -18.41 16.21 -27.59
C GLU A 94 -18.80 14.93 -26.85
N GLN A 95 -19.61 14.07 -27.49
CA GLN A 95 -20.00 12.79 -26.91
C GLN A 95 -18.79 11.88 -26.66
N THR A 96 -17.80 11.89 -27.55
CA THR A 96 -16.57 11.11 -27.37
C THR A 96 -15.73 11.66 -26.21
N ARG A 97 -15.56 12.98 -26.08
CA ARG A 97 -14.84 13.59 -24.95
C ARG A 97 -15.52 13.27 -23.62
N ALA A 98 -16.84 13.41 -23.53
CA ALA A 98 -17.60 13.08 -22.33
C ALA A 98 -17.48 11.58 -21.95
N ALA A 99 -17.48 10.68 -22.94
CA ALA A 99 -17.30 9.25 -22.69
C ALA A 99 -15.88 8.93 -22.16
N VAL A 100 -14.85 9.62 -22.67
CA VAL A 100 -13.47 9.45 -22.19
C VAL A 100 -13.30 10.00 -20.78
N GLU A 101 -13.88 11.16 -20.46
CA GLU A 101 -13.87 11.70 -19.10
C GLU A 101 -14.57 10.78 -18.09
N GLN A 102 -15.72 10.21 -18.47
CA GLN A 102 -16.42 9.24 -17.63
C GLN A 102 -15.58 7.98 -17.38
N LEU A 103 -14.93 7.45 -18.43
CA LEU A 103 -14.04 6.29 -18.32
C LEU A 103 -12.85 6.59 -17.38
N GLU A 104 -12.25 7.77 -17.49
CA GLU A 104 -11.16 8.21 -16.60
C GLU A 104 -11.63 8.23 -15.14
N HIS A 105 -12.81 8.78 -14.87
CA HIS A 105 -13.37 8.84 -13.52
C HIS A 105 -13.69 7.44 -12.93
N GLU A 106 -14.21 6.53 -13.74
CA GLU A 106 -14.50 5.16 -13.33
C GLU A 106 -13.21 4.39 -13.02
N VAL A 107 -12.20 4.51 -13.88
CA VAL A 107 -10.90 3.86 -13.67
C VAL A 107 -10.21 4.40 -12.41
N ASP A 108 -10.21 5.72 -12.20
CA ASP A 108 -9.65 6.31 -10.98
C ASP A 108 -10.38 5.83 -9.72
N THR A 109 -11.71 5.68 -9.79
CA THR A 109 -12.50 5.13 -8.68
C THR A 109 -12.16 3.68 -8.38
N ILE A 110 -11.98 2.85 -9.41
CA ILE A 110 -11.55 1.45 -9.28
C ILE A 110 -10.16 1.38 -8.64
N ILE A 111 -9.21 2.18 -9.15
CA ILE A 111 -7.84 2.26 -8.64
C ILE A 111 -7.83 2.67 -7.17
N ARG A 112 -8.59 3.71 -6.80
CA ARG A 112 -8.69 4.18 -5.41
C ARG A 112 -9.25 3.10 -4.50
N THR A 113 -10.36 2.47 -4.89
CA THR A 113 -10.97 1.39 -4.10
C THR A 113 -10.01 0.21 -3.90
N ALA A 114 -9.30 -0.21 -4.95
CA ALA A 114 -8.31 -1.28 -4.87
C ALA A 114 -7.16 -0.93 -3.91
N ARG A 115 -6.68 0.33 -3.93
CA ARG A 115 -5.67 0.82 -2.99
C ARG A 115 -6.18 0.84 -1.55
N GLU A 116 -7.39 1.33 -1.30
CA GLU A 116 -8.00 1.39 0.02
C GLU A 116 -8.18 0.00 0.63
N GLN A 117 -8.62 -0.99 -0.16
CA GLN A 117 -8.74 -2.39 0.27
C GLN A 117 -7.38 -3.00 0.63
N ALA A 118 -6.35 -2.75 -0.17
CA ALA A 118 -5.00 -3.21 0.11
C ALA A 118 -4.38 -2.53 1.35
N GLN A 119 -4.85 -1.33 1.71
CA GLN A 119 -4.46 -0.65 2.95
C GLN A 119 -5.18 -1.22 4.17
N THR A 120 -6.48 -1.53 4.07
CA THR A 120 -7.28 -2.04 5.20
C THR A 120 -6.83 -3.42 5.66
N GLN A 121 -6.42 -4.28 4.73
CA GLN A 121 -5.92 -5.63 5.05
C GLN A 121 -4.53 -5.61 5.71
N GLY A 122 -3.89 -4.45 5.79
CA GLY A 122 -2.50 -4.28 6.19
C GLY A 122 -2.15 -4.20 7.65
N GLY A 123 -3.14 -4.02 8.51
CA GLY A 123 -2.89 -3.46 9.83
C GLY A 123 -2.37 -2.03 9.73
N GLN A 124 -3.14 -1.10 10.28
CA GLN A 124 -2.63 0.21 10.66
C GLN A 124 -1.64 0.04 11.81
N ALA A 125 -0.40 -0.41 11.56
CA ALA A 125 0.68 -0.35 12.54
C ALA A 125 2.06 -0.64 11.90
N GLU A 126 2.92 0.39 11.93
CA GLU A 126 4.40 0.35 11.94
C GLU A 126 5.23 0.46 10.65
N ALA A 127 4.67 0.61 9.45
CA ALA A 127 5.47 0.99 8.28
C ALA A 127 5.57 2.52 8.15
N GLY A 128 6.15 3.20 9.14
CA GLY A 128 6.48 4.62 8.98
C GLY A 128 7.50 4.83 7.86
N CYS A 129 7.46 5.96 7.18
CA CYS A 129 8.46 6.36 6.18
C CYS A 129 9.21 7.64 6.60
N ASP A 130 10.42 7.85 6.07
CA ASP A 130 11.09 9.14 6.16
C ASP A 130 10.54 10.05 5.05
N VAL A 131 9.75 11.04 5.45
CA VAL A 131 9.11 12.00 4.52
C VAL A 131 10.14 12.69 3.66
N SER A 132 11.27 13.07 4.25
CA SER A 132 12.29 13.86 3.58
C SER A 132 12.97 13.07 2.47
N GLU A 133 13.09 11.75 2.63
CA GLU A 133 13.57 10.84 1.60
C GLU A 133 12.58 10.77 0.43
N VAL A 134 11.30 10.52 0.73
CA VAL A 134 10.26 10.39 -0.30
C VAL A 134 10.09 11.68 -1.09
N ILE A 135 10.03 12.83 -0.42
CA ILE A 135 9.90 14.13 -1.10
C ILE A 135 11.11 14.36 -2.03
N ARG A 136 12.35 14.12 -1.59
CA ARG A 136 13.53 14.30 -2.45
C ARG A 136 13.45 13.47 -3.72
N GLU A 137 13.07 12.21 -3.60
CA GLU A 137 12.95 11.31 -4.75
C GLU A 137 11.86 11.75 -5.71
N ARG A 138 10.66 12.06 -5.22
CA ARG A 138 9.55 12.52 -6.07
C ARG A 138 9.87 13.84 -6.75
N MET A 139 10.49 14.78 -6.03
CA MET A 139 10.91 16.06 -6.61
C MET A 139 12.02 15.90 -7.66
N GLY A 140 12.87 14.88 -7.56
CA GLY A 140 13.81 14.54 -8.63
C GLY A 140 13.12 14.20 -9.94
N PHE A 141 11.99 13.49 -9.89
CA PHE A 141 11.17 13.20 -11.07
C PHE A 141 10.43 14.44 -11.59
N TRP A 142 9.74 15.18 -10.71
CA TRP A 142 8.89 16.31 -11.10
C TRP A 142 9.66 17.56 -11.51
N SER A 143 10.89 17.75 -11.01
CA SER A 143 11.75 18.88 -11.41
C SER A 143 12.06 18.88 -12.90
N ALA A 144 12.31 17.71 -13.49
CA ALA A 144 12.56 17.60 -14.93
C ALA A 144 11.37 18.06 -15.78
N LEU A 145 10.14 17.72 -15.39
CA LEU A 145 8.93 18.18 -16.09
C LEU A 145 8.70 19.68 -15.90
N ALA A 146 8.90 20.18 -14.67
CA ALA A 146 8.74 21.60 -14.38
C ALA A 146 9.74 22.47 -15.15
N GLU A 147 10.98 22.02 -15.33
CA GLU A 147 11.99 22.69 -16.15
C GLU A 147 11.57 22.79 -17.63
N ASP A 148 10.98 21.72 -18.18
CA ASP A 148 10.46 21.69 -19.55
C ASP A 148 9.29 22.69 -19.74
N GLU A 149 8.48 22.88 -18.70
CA GLU A 149 7.40 23.89 -18.65
C GLU A 149 7.88 25.30 -18.27
N GLY A 150 9.17 25.51 -18.00
CA GLY A 150 9.73 26.79 -17.57
C GLY A 150 9.29 27.24 -16.17
N ARG A 151 8.92 26.31 -15.29
CA ARG A 151 8.46 26.55 -13.92
C ARG A 151 9.61 26.38 -12.92
N GLU A 152 9.70 27.31 -11.97
CA GLU A 152 10.74 27.25 -10.93
C GLU A 152 10.37 26.25 -9.82
N VAL A 153 11.34 25.40 -9.44
CA VAL A 153 11.16 24.38 -8.41
C VAL A 153 12.06 24.67 -7.21
N ARG A 154 11.48 24.66 -6.01
CA ARG A 154 12.24 24.85 -4.77
C ARG A 154 11.84 23.82 -3.71
N LEU A 155 12.84 23.11 -3.22
CA LEU A 155 12.75 22.20 -2.09
C LEU A 155 13.18 22.91 -0.80
N ALA A 156 12.46 22.68 0.29
CA ALA A 156 12.80 23.24 1.60
C ALA A 156 12.45 22.27 2.72
N GLY A 157 13.26 22.23 3.78
CA GLY A 157 12.97 21.46 5.00
C GLY A 157 13.21 19.95 4.89
N VAL A 158 13.75 19.47 3.77
CA VAL A 158 14.07 18.05 3.58
C VAL A 158 15.46 17.66 4.09
N ASP A 159 16.23 18.59 4.66
CA ASP A 159 17.64 18.34 5.05
C ASP A 159 17.78 17.41 6.28
N ARG A 160 16.67 17.05 6.92
CA ARG A 160 16.64 16.19 8.11
C ARG A 160 15.65 15.06 7.91
N THR A 161 15.97 13.88 8.44
CA THR A 161 15.02 12.76 8.51
C THR A 161 13.80 13.14 9.34
N ALA A 162 12.62 12.91 8.78
CA ALA A 162 11.33 13.20 9.41
C ALA A 162 10.43 11.97 9.26
N ARG A 163 10.34 11.15 10.32
CA ARG A 163 9.57 9.92 10.30
C ARG A 163 8.09 10.20 10.59
N ILE A 164 7.21 9.74 9.70
CA ILE A 164 5.75 9.80 9.91
C ILE A 164 5.14 8.40 9.88
N PRO A 165 4.02 8.17 10.56
CA PRO A 165 3.32 6.88 10.57
C PRO A 165 2.43 6.71 9.32
N VAL A 166 2.99 7.02 8.15
CA VAL A 166 2.34 6.84 6.84
C VAL A 166 3.26 5.97 5.99
N ALA A 167 2.68 5.03 5.23
CA ALA A 167 3.48 4.15 4.40
C ALA A 167 4.11 4.94 3.25
N ARG A 168 5.36 4.61 2.89
CA ARG A 168 6.08 5.26 1.78
C ARG A 168 5.27 5.33 0.48
N PRO A 169 4.55 4.27 0.03
CA PRO A 169 3.76 4.32 -1.19
C PRO A 169 2.58 5.30 -1.12
N GLU A 170 1.95 5.45 0.04
CA GLU A 170 0.82 6.37 0.25
C GLU A 170 1.29 7.83 0.16
N LEU A 171 2.41 8.14 0.83
CA LEU A 171 3.00 9.47 0.76
C LEU A 171 3.45 9.81 -0.67
N ALA A 172 4.09 8.87 -1.37
CA ALA A 172 4.51 9.08 -2.77
C ALA A 172 3.30 9.34 -3.69
N ALA A 173 2.24 8.56 -3.54
CA ALA A 173 1.02 8.74 -4.33
C ALA A 173 0.33 10.09 -4.05
N ALA A 174 0.29 10.53 -2.80
CA ALA A 174 -0.26 11.83 -2.43
C ALA A 174 0.56 12.99 -3.02
N LEU A 175 1.89 12.89 -2.97
CA LEU A 175 2.79 13.88 -3.59
C LEU A 175 2.59 13.94 -5.10
N ASP A 176 2.49 12.79 -5.78
CA ASP A 176 2.27 12.75 -7.22
C ASP A 176 0.94 13.37 -7.64
N ALA A 177 -0.12 13.17 -6.85
CA ALA A 177 -1.42 13.77 -7.11
C ALA A 177 -1.47 15.29 -6.86
N LEU A 178 -0.55 15.82 -6.04
CA LEU A 178 -0.45 17.26 -5.77
C LEU A 178 0.49 17.98 -6.75
N LEU A 179 1.45 17.27 -7.32
CA LEU A 179 2.50 17.84 -8.19
C LEU A 179 2.21 17.67 -9.68
N GLY A 180 1.51 16.60 -10.07
CA GLY A 180 1.03 16.36 -11.44
C GLY A 180 -0.23 17.11 -11.75
#